data_AF-A0A3C0ITM2-F1
#
_entry.id   AF-A0A3C0ITM2-F1
#
_cell.length_a   1.000
_cell.length_b   1.000
_cell.length_c   1.000
_cell.angle_alpha   90.00
_cell.angle_beta   90.00
_cell.angle_gamma   90.00
#
_symmetry.space_group_name_H-M   'P 1'
#
loop_
_entity.id
_entity.type
_entity.pdbx_description
1 polymer ?
#
loop_
_entity_poly.entity_id
_entity_poly.type
_entity_poly.pdbx_seq_one_letter_code
_entity_poly.pdbx_strand_id
1 'polypeptide(L)'
;AKDIRETFGRMAMNDEETVALIAGGHTFGKTHGAADPSKYVGAEPAGASIEEQSTGWKNTFGKGHSEDTITSGLEGAWTTTPAQWSHDYFKHLFEYEWELTKSPAGAHQWKPKGNAGEGTVPDAHDASKRHQPMMLTTDLALRFDPAYEKVSRHFYENPDAFADAFARAWFKLTHRDMGPRGRYLGPEVPNEELIWQDPIPAVTHTLIDANDITSLKAQILA
;
A
#
# COMPACT_ATOMS: atom_id res chain seq x y z
N ALA A 1 -11.53 -5.27 -8.31
CA ALA A 1 -11.96 -5.88 -7.03
C ALA A 1 -11.63 -7.36 -6.95
N LYS A 2 -12.13 -8.22 -7.86
CA LYS A 2 -11.81 -9.66 -7.87
C LYS A 2 -10.30 -9.94 -7.82
N ASP A 3 -9.54 -9.31 -8.71
CA ASP A 3 -8.08 -9.52 -8.76
C ASP A 3 -7.36 -8.93 -7.54
N ILE A 4 -7.85 -7.82 -6.99
CA ILE A 4 -7.35 -7.26 -5.73
C ILE A 4 -7.50 -8.30 -4.63
N ARG A 5 -8.71 -8.84 -4.47
CA ARG A 5 -9.02 -9.86 -3.45
C ARG A 5 -8.18 -11.12 -3.61
N GLU A 6 -8.09 -11.63 -4.82
CA GLU A 6 -7.33 -12.86 -5.09
C GLU A 6 -5.84 -12.67 -4.80
N THR A 7 -5.26 -11.56 -5.26
CA THR A 7 -3.82 -11.31 -5.07
C THR A 7 -3.48 -11.03 -3.62
N PHE A 8 -4.25 -10.18 -2.93
CA PHE A 8 -4.06 -9.91 -1.51
C PHE A 8 -4.32 -11.15 -0.64
N GLY A 9 -5.33 -11.98 -0.99
CA GLY A 9 -5.58 -13.25 -0.33
C GLY A 9 -4.40 -14.22 -0.42
N ARG A 10 -3.75 -14.32 -1.59
CA ARG A 10 -2.49 -15.08 -1.76
C ARG A 10 -1.30 -14.49 -1.01
N MET A 11 -1.40 -13.21 -0.65
CA MET A 11 -0.43 -12.48 0.15
C MET A 11 -0.83 -12.44 1.63
N ALA A 12 -1.73 -13.31 2.07
CA ALA A 12 -2.20 -13.42 3.45
C ALA A 12 -2.87 -12.15 4.00
N MET A 13 -3.52 -11.35 3.15
CA MET A 13 -4.31 -10.20 3.56
C MET A 13 -5.79 -10.45 3.29
N ASN A 14 -6.63 -10.31 4.31
CA ASN A 14 -8.08 -10.41 4.18
C ASN A 14 -8.70 -9.11 3.61
N ASP A 15 -10.03 -9.05 3.48
CA ASP A 15 -10.71 -7.88 2.90
C ASP A 15 -10.51 -6.60 3.73
N GLU A 16 -10.50 -6.69 5.06
CA GLU A 16 -10.26 -5.55 5.96
C GLU A 16 -8.84 -5.01 5.83
N GLU A 17 -7.85 -5.91 5.93
CA GLU A 17 -6.44 -5.59 5.78
C GLU A 17 -6.13 -5.01 4.39
N THR A 18 -6.78 -5.54 3.35
CA THR A 18 -6.62 -5.06 1.97
C THR A 18 -7.12 -3.64 1.81
N VAL A 19 -8.35 -3.34 2.28
CA VAL A 19 -8.90 -1.98 2.22
C VAL A 19 -8.04 -1.03 3.05
N ALA A 20 -7.64 -1.44 4.26
CA ALA A 20 -6.81 -0.63 5.14
C ALA A 20 -5.45 -0.29 4.49
N LEU A 21 -4.78 -1.27 3.88
CA LEU A 21 -3.49 -1.08 3.22
C LEU A 21 -3.59 -0.16 2.00
N ILE A 22 -4.58 -0.37 1.13
CA ILE A 22 -4.73 0.46 -0.09
C ILE A 22 -5.11 1.88 0.29
N ALA A 23 -6.16 2.05 1.11
CA ALA A 23 -6.61 3.37 1.52
C ALA A 23 -5.54 4.10 2.35
N GLY A 24 -4.89 3.41 3.29
CA GLY A 24 -3.85 3.99 4.13
C GLY A 24 -2.59 4.38 3.35
N GLY A 25 -2.19 3.56 2.37
CA GLY A 25 -1.11 3.91 1.45
C GLY A 25 -1.45 5.10 0.57
N HIS A 26 -2.63 5.10 -0.05
CA HIS A 26 -3.10 6.18 -0.93
C HIS A 26 -3.61 7.43 -0.19
N THR A 27 -3.60 7.46 1.13
CA THR A 27 -3.69 8.72 1.90
C THR A 27 -2.48 9.62 1.63
N PHE A 28 -1.35 9.04 1.19
CA PHE A 28 -0.09 9.74 0.96
C PHE A 28 0.32 9.81 -0.51
N GLY A 29 1.04 10.87 -0.85
CA GLY A 29 1.75 11.03 -2.11
C GLY A 29 0.85 11.19 -3.33
N LYS A 30 1.40 10.77 -4.48
CA LYS A 30 0.77 10.87 -5.80
C LYS A 30 1.31 9.81 -6.75
N THR A 31 0.62 9.62 -7.87
CA THR A 31 1.14 8.89 -9.04
C THR A 31 1.87 9.83 -9.99
N HIS A 32 2.69 9.29 -10.90
CA HIS A 32 3.52 10.06 -11.85
C HIS A 32 3.38 9.53 -13.29
N GLY A 33 2.99 10.42 -14.20
CA GLY A 33 2.53 10.13 -15.55
C GLY A 33 2.46 11.41 -16.40
N ALA A 34 3.46 12.28 -16.28
CA ALA A 34 3.54 13.56 -16.99
C ALA A 34 3.51 13.43 -18.53
N ALA A 35 3.97 12.30 -19.07
CA ALA A 35 3.89 11.99 -20.50
C ALA A 35 3.95 10.47 -20.76
N ASP A 36 3.80 10.09 -22.03
CA ASP A 36 3.81 8.70 -22.52
C ASP A 36 5.13 7.98 -22.17
N PRO A 37 5.13 6.98 -21.25
CA PRO A 37 6.34 6.31 -20.82
C PRO A 37 7.03 5.56 -21.96
N SER A 38 6.29 5.07 -22.97
CA SER A 38 6.88 4.32 -24.09
C SER A 38 7.81 5.16 -24.98
N LYS A 39 7.71 6.48 -24.89
CA LYS A 39 8.53 7.43 -25.66
C LYS A 39 9.70 7.99 -24.88
N TYR A 40 9.52 8.17 -23.57
CA TYR A 40 10.43 8.98 -22.77
C TYR A 40 11.18 8.21 -21.70
N VAL A 41 10.70 7.04 -21.28
CA VAL A 41 11.29 6.24 -20.21
C VAL A 41 12.15 5.13 -20.80
N GLY A 42 13.43 5.12 -20.43
CA GLY A 42 14.42 4.12 -20.86
C GLY A 42 14.29 2.78 -20.14
N ALA A 43 15.27 1.91 -20.36
CA ALA A 43 15.34 0.57 -19.78
C ALA A 43 15.35 0.61 -18.24
N GLU A 44 14.78 -0.41 -17.62
CA GLU A 44 14.83 -0.67 -16.19
C GLU A 44 16.28 -0.90 -15.70
N PRO A 45 16.55 -0.88 -14.38
CA PRO A 45 17.92 -0.92 -13.86
C PRO A 45 18.77 -2.11 -14.31
N ALA A 46 18.17 -3.27 -14.56
CA ALA A 46 18.88 -4.46 -15.04
C ALA A 46 19.22 -4.40 -16.54
N GLY A 47 18.45 -3.63 -17.32
CA GLY A 47 18.65 -3.41 -18.76
C GLY A 47 19.32 -2.07 -19.10
N ALA A 48 19.52 -1.20 -18.11
CA ALA A 48 20.18 0.09 -18.27
C ALA A 48 21.68 -0.06 -18.56
N SER A 49 22.27 0.97 -19.14
CA SER A 49 23.69 1.01 -19.42
C SER A 49 24.52 1.20 -18.15
N ILE A 50 25.78 0.79 -18.17
CA ILE A 50 26.65 0.78 -16.98
C ILE A 50 26.87 2.18 -16.38
N GLU A 51 26.83 3.23 -17.20
CA GLU A 51 26.95 4.62 -16.75
C GLU A 51 25.75 5.09 -15.91
N GLU A 52 24.61 4.39 -15.95
CA GLU A 52 23.47 4.67 -15.07
C GLU A 52 23.66 4.10 -13.65
N GLN A 53 24.75 3.37 -13.39
CA GLN A 53 25.19 2.98 -12.04
C GLN A 53 24.09 2.29 -11.21
N SER A 54 23.48 1.25 -11.79
CA SER A 54 22.38 0.48 -11.17
C SER A 54 21.10 1.28 -10.91
N THR A 55 20.97 2.46 -11.52
CA THR A 55 19.68 3.12 -11.74
C THR A 55 19.09 2.70 -13.09
N GLY A 56 17.90 3.20 -13.42
CA GLY A 56 17.21 2.90 -14.67
C GLY A 56 15.97 3.78 -14.80
N TRP A 57 15.11 3.45 -15.76
CA TRP A 57 13.93 4.23 -16.13
C TRP A 57 14.27 5.70 -16.43
N LYS A 58 15.45 5.94 -17.03
CA LYS A 58 15.89 7.28 -17.39
C LYS A 58 14.83 7.99 -18.21
N ASN A 59 14.36 9.11 -17.68
CA ASN A 59 13.28 9.88 -18.25
C ASN A 59 13.84 11.07 -19.06
N THR A 60 13.52 11.10 -20.35
CA THR A 60 13.94 12.16 -21.29
C THR A 60 12.87 13.22 -21.54
N PHE A 61 11.70 13.11 -20.93
CA PHE A 61 10.65 14.11 -21.01
C PHE A 61 10.99 15.33 -20.15
N GLY A 62 11.01 16.53 -20.76
CA GLY A 62 11.29 17.77 -20.04
C GLY A 62 12.60 17.68 -19.25
N LYS A 63 12.52 17.90 -17.93
CA LYS A 63 13.65 17.77 -16.99
C LYS A 63 13.95 16.32 -16.60
N GLY A 64 13.03 15.39 -16.84
CA GLY A 64 13.12 13.99 -16.42
C GLY A 64 12.73 13.74 -14.96
N HIS A 65 12.43 14.78 -14.18
CA HIS A 65 12.09 14.72 -12.77
C HIS A 65 11.12 15.86 -12.37
N SER A 66 10.70 15.87 -11.11
CA SER A 66 9.75 16.85 -10.55
C SER A 66 8.42 16.84 -11.32
N GLU A 67 7.99 17.97 -11.89
CA GLU A 67 6.77 18.13 -12.70
C GLU A 67 6.74 17.20 -13.92
N ASP A 68 7.91 16.81 -14.41
CA ASP A 68 8.07 15.96 -15.60
C ASP A 68 8.27 14.48 -15.26
N THR A 69 8.10 14.09 -13.98
CA THR A 69 8.30 12.71 -13.53
C THR A 69 7.30 11.75 -14.19
N ILE A 70 7.79 10.61 -14.64
CA ILE A 70 7.00 9.51 -15.19
C ILE A 70 7.36 8.24 -14.43
N THR A 71 6.35 7.50 -13.96
CA THR A 71 6.54 6.22 -13.28
C THR A 71 5.49 5.21 -13.73
N SER A 72 4.25 5.32 -13.23
CA SER A 72 3.17 4.41 -13.62
C SER A 72 2.45 4.85 -14.91
N GLY A 73 2.60 6.11 -15.31
CA GLY A 73 1.81 6.72 -16.38
C GLY A 73 0.44 7.22 -15.90
N LEU A 74 0.04 6.94 -14.66
CA LEU A 74 -1.10 7.59 -14.00
C LEU A 74 -0.62 8.90 -13.37
N GLU A 75 -1.48 9.92 -13.28
CA GLU A 75 -1.06 11.24 -12.82
C GLU A 75 -2.06 11.86 -11.83
N GLY A 76 -1.53 12.31 -10.70
CA GLY A 76 -2.26 13.09 -9.70
C GLY A 76 -2.22 12.49 -8.30
N ALA A 77 -2.74 13.25 -7.33
CA ALA A 77 -2.78 12.87 -5.92
C ALA A 77 -4.22 12.57 -5.46
N TRP A 78 -4.34 11.78 -4.40
CA TRP A 78 -5.63 11.37 -3.85
C TRP A 78 -6.19 12.38 -2.84
N THR A 79 -5.33 13.04 -2.06
CA THR A 79 -5.70 13.83 -0.88
C THR A 79 -5.31 15.30 -1.02
N THR A 80 -5.93 16.18 -0.24
CA THR A 80 -5.58 17.62 -0.23
C THR A 80 -4.27 17.89 0.51
N THR A 81 -3.83 16.93 1.33
CA THR A 81 -2.61 16.98 2.15
C THR A 81 -1.72 15.76 1.88
N PRO A 82 -1.12 15.61 0.67
CA PRO A 82 -0.42 14.38 0.28
C PRO A 82 0.75 13.95 1.17
N ALA A 83 1.30 14.86 1.99
CA ALA A 83 2.41 14.59 2.90
C ALA A 83 1.96 14.42 4.37
N GLN A 84 0.66 14.30 4.65
CA GLN A 84 0.13 14.20 6.01
C GLN A 84 -0.92 13.08 6.10
N TRP A 85 -0.92 12.37 7.22
CA TRP A 85 -2.00 11.43 7.51
C TRP A 85 -3.31 12.20 7.63
N SER A 86 -4.33 11.77 6.90
CA SER A 86 -5.65 12.38 6.89
C SER A 86 -6.72 11.35 6.56
N HIS A 87 -7.97 11.76 6.68
CA HIS A 87 -9.12 10.94 6.28
C HIS A 87 -9.67 11.33 4.89
N ASP A 88 -8.90 12.12 4.13
CA ASP A 88 -9.33 12.69 2.85
C ASP A 88 -9.56 11.61 1.80
N TYR A 89 -8.79 10.52 1.82
CA TYR A 89 -8.95 9.43 0.84
C TYR A 89 -10.38 8.90 0.81
N PHE A 90 -10.94 8.53 1.99
CA PHE A 90 -12.30 8.02 2.06
C PHE A 90 -13.35 9.10 1.84
N LYS A 91 -13.13 10.33 2.33
CA LYS A 91 -14.01 11.46 2.04
C LYS A 91 -14.14 11.67 0.54
N HIS A 92 -13.03 11.80 -0.19
CA HIS A 92 -13.06 11.95 -1.64
C HIS A 92 -13.68 10.74 -2.33
N LEU A 93 -13.34 9.52 -1.90
CA LEU A 93 -13.88 8.29 -2.49
C LEU A 93 -15.42 8.24 -2.44
N PHE A 94 -16.03 8.66 -1.33
CA PHE A 94 -17.48 8.58 -1.11
C PHE A 94 -18.26 9.85 -1.43
N GLU A 95 -17.69 11.04 -1.21
CA GLU A 95 -18.38 12.32 -1.37
C GLU A 95 -18.34 12.86 -2.80
N TYR A 96 -17.40 12.39 -3.64
CA TYR A 96 -17.40 12.68 -5.06
C TYR A 96 -18.03 11.55 -5.89
N GLU A 97 -18.65 11.95 -6.99
CA GLU A 97 -18.95 11.04 -8.10
C GLU A 97 -17.82 11.07 -9.11
N TRP A 98 -17.48 9.92 -9.69
CA TRP A 98 -16.26 9.75 -10.48
C TRP A 98 -16.56 9.49 -11.96
N GLU A 99 -15.84 10.15 -12.87
CA GLU A 99 -15.87 9.88 -14.31
C GLU A 99 -14.51 9.45 -14.85
N LEU A 100 -14.56 8.53 -15.81
CA LEU A 100 -13.38 8.01 -16.49
C LEU A 100 -12.73 9.14 -17.30
N THR A 101 -11.42 9.27 -17.16
CA THR A 101 -10.59 10.20 -17.93
C THR A 101 -9.27 9.53 -18.32
N LYS A 102 -8.38 10.29 -18.94
CA LYS A 102 -7.02 9.85 -19.27
C LYS A 102 -5.99 10.77 -18.63
N SER A 103 -4.91 10.19 -18.14
CA SER A 103 -3.72 10.93 -17.71
C SER A 103 -3.06 11.63 -18.91
N PRO A 104 -2.11 12.56 -18.68
CA PRO A 104 -1.26 13.10 -19.74
C PRO A 104 -0.51 12.02 -20.54
N ALA A 105 -0.17 10.89 -19.90
CA ALA A 105 0.40 9.71 -20.54
C ALA A 105 -0.61 8.82 -21.29
N GLY A 106 -1.92 9.13 -21.22
CA GLY A 106 -2.98 8.38 -21.88
C GLY A 106 -3.53 7.18 -21.10
N ALA A 107 -3.11 7.00 -19.84
CA ALA A 107 -3.56 5.92 -18.96
C ALA A 107 -4.98 6.19 -18.42
N HIS A 108 -5.76 5.13 -18.20
CA HIS A 108 -7.10 5.24 -17.64
C HIS A 108 -7.08 5.56 -16.14
N GLN A 109 -7.68 6.67 -15.76
CA GLN A 109 -7.84 7.09 -14.36
C GLN A 109 -9.19 7.80 -14.17
N TRP A 110 -9.51 8.19 -12.94
CA TRP A 110 -10.79 8.81 -12.61
C TRP A 110 -10.60 10.18 -11.99
N LYS A 111 -11.47 11.10 -12.37
CA LYS A 111 -11.56 12.45 -11.78
C LYS A 111 -12.97 12.71 -11.25
N PRO A 112 -13.15 13.64 -10.31
CA PRO A 112 -14.48 14.03 -9.86
C PRO A 112 -15.31 14.61 -11.00
N LYS A 113 -16.59 14.24 -11.06
CA LYS A 113 -17.55 14.77 -12.02
C LYS A 113 -17.83 16.25 -11.78
N GLY A 114 -18.15 16.97 -12.87
CA GLY A 114 -18.64 18.34 -12.79
C GLY A 114 -17.63 19.34 -12.22
N ASN A 115 -16.33 19.04 -12.35
CA ASN A 115 -15.22 19.81 -11.79
C ASN A 115 -15.25 19.93 -10.24
N ALA A 116 -15.86 18.96 -9.56
CA ALA A 116 -15.78 18.91 -8.11
C ALA A 116 -14.32 18.76 -7.64
N GLY A 117 -13.97 19.40 -6.53
CA GLY A 117 -12.60 19.36 -6.00
C GLY A 117 -11.56 20.12 -6.84
N GLU A 118 -11.95 20.90 -7.86
CA GLU A 118 -11.01 21.76 -8.58
C GLU A 118 -10.32 22.74 -7.62
N GLY A 119 -9.00 22.82 -7.72
CA GLY A 119 -8.21 23.74 -6.91
C GLY A 119 -7.91 23.28 -5.48
N THR A 120 -8.34 22.08 -5.06
CA THR A 120 -8.17 21.62 -3.67
C THR A 120 -6.84 20.92 -3.42
N VAL A 121 -6.25 20.30 -4.44
CA VAL A 121 -5.00 19.55 -4.31
C VAL A 121 -3.82 20.45 -4.71
N PRO A 122 -2.81 20.65 -3.85
CA PRO A 122 -1.59 21.37 -4.21
C PRO A 122 -0.80 20.64 -5.30
N ASP A 123 -0.24 21.38 -6.25
CA ASP A 123 0.79 20.82 -7.12
C ASP A 123 2.04 20.46 -6.30
N ALA A 124 2.72 19.39 -6.70
CA ALA A 124 3.85 18.84 -5.96
C ALA A 124 5.12 19.72 -6.02
N HIS A 125 5.26 20.58 -7.02
CA HIS A 125 6.48 21.36 -7.27
C HIS A 125 6.22 22.84 -7.61
N ASP A 126 5.03 23.19 -8.11
CA ASP A 126 4.66 24.56 -8.46
C ASP A 126 3.61 25.12 -7.49
N ALA A 127 4.04 25.96 -6.55
CA ALA A 127 3.17 26.54 -5.53
C ALA A 127 1.98 27.35 -6.09
N SER A 128 2.08 27.82 -7.35
CA SER A 128 1.02 28.60 -8.02
C SER A 128 -0.08 27.73 -8.63
N LYS A 129 0.13 26.40 -8.74
CA LYS A 129 -0.80 25.46 -9.35
C LYS A 129 -1.56 24.64 -8.33
N ARG A 130 -2.78 24.26 -8.71
CA ARG A 130 -3.67 23.39 -7.96
C ARG A 130 -4.39 22.46 -8.94
N HIS A 131 -4.85 21.32 -8.44
CA HIS A 131 -5.48 20.26 -9.21
C HIS A 131 -6.75 19.76 -8.52
N GLN A 132 -7.48 18.90 -9.24
CA GLN A 132 -8.48 18.01 -8.65
C GLN A 132 -7.80 16.80 -8.00
N PRO A 133 -8.43 16.18 -6.98
CA PRO A 133 -8.03 14.84 -6.57
C PRO A 133 -8.33 13.84 -7.70
N MET A 134 -7.66 12.70 -7.67
CA MET A 134 -7.86 11.60 -8.62
C MET A 134 -8.14 10.30 -7.88
N MET A 135 -8.73 9.31 -8.58
CA MET A 135 -8.82 7.92 -8.13
C MET A 135 -8.39 6.95 -9.24
N LEU A 136 -7.76 5.85 -8.85
CA LEU A 136 -7.49 4.73 -9.73
C LEU A 136 -8.74 3.85 -9.86
N THR A 137 -8.78 3.03 -10.91
CA THR A 137 -9.80 1.98 -11.03
C THR A 137 -9.77 1.04 -9.82
N THR A 138 -8.59 0.77 -9.27
CA THR A 138 -8.42 -0.05 -8.07
C THR A 138 -8.93 0.62 -6.80
N ASP A 139 -8.89 1.95 -6.72
CA ASP A 139 -9.42 2.70 -5.59
C ASP A 139 -10.95 2.69 -5.61
N LEU A 140 -11.54 2.97 -6.79
CA LEU A 140 -12.98 2.88 -6.98
C LEU A 140 -13.51 1.47 -6.72
N ALA A 141 -12.71 0.44 -6.98
CA ALA A 141 -13.08 -0.93 -6.66
C ALA A 141 -13.35 -1.14 -5.15
N LEU A 142 -12.78 -0.32 -4.26
CA LEU A 142 -13.07 -0.39 -2.82
C LEU A 142 -14.45 0.18 -2.46
N ARG A 143 -15.00 1.05 -3.30
CA ARG A 143 -16.37 1.58 -3.15
C ARG A 143 -17.42 0.75 -3.91
N PHE A 144 -17.08 0.18 -5.05
CA PHE A 144 -18.06 -0.48 -5.92
C PHE A 144 -18.17 -2.00 -5.71
N ASP A 145 -17.19 -2.64 -5.06
CA ASP A 145 -17.32 -4.04 -4.64
C ASP A 145 -18.16 -4.14 -3.35
N PRO A 146 -19.24 -4.94 -3.30
CA PRO A 146 -20.13 -4.96 -2.15
C PRO A 146 -19.52 -5.36 -0.80
N ALA A 147 -18.41 -6.10 -0.79
CA ALA A 147 -17.74 -6.49 0.44
C ALA A 147 -16.72 -5.41 0.86
N TYR A 148 -15.93 -4.89 -0.07
CA TYR A 148 -15.03 -3.77 0.22
C TYR A 148 -15.77 -2.48 0.57
N GLU A 149 -16.94 -2.26 0.00
CA GLU A 149 -17.74 -1.07 0.26
C GLU A 149 -18.15 -0.99 1.73
N LYS A 150 -18.55 -2.13 2.33
CA LYS A 150 -18.93 -2.20 3.74
C LYS A 150 -17.75 -1.86 4.66
N VAL A 151 -16.58 -2.41 4.36
CA VAL A 151 -15.34 -2.12 5.10
C VAL A 151 -14.95 -0.66 4.92
N SER A 152 -14.94 -0.17 3.68
CA SER A 152 -14.59 1.20 3.33
C SER A 152 -15.54 2.20 3.97
N ARG A 153 -16.84 1.93 3.99
CA ARG A 153 -17.85 2.76 4.65
C ARG A 153 -17.68 2.76 6.16
N HIS A 154 -17.39 1.60 6.76
CA HIS A 154 -17.06 1.53 8.17
C HIS A 154 -15.86 2.41 8.51
N PHE A 155 -14.76 2.31 7.75
CA PHE A 155 -13.59 3.15 7.92
C PHE A 155 -13.86 4.63 7.65
N TYR A 156 -14.66 4.95 6.63
CA TYR A 156 -15.12 6.30 6.34
C TYR A 156 -15.85 6.92 7.54
N GLU A 157 -16.73 6.18 8.19
CA GLU A 157 -17.50 6.63 9.36
C GLU A 157 -16.70 6.57 10.67
N ASN A 158 -15.63 5.77 10.72
CA ASN A 158 -14.84 5.50 11.93
C ASN A 158 -13.33 5.63 11.65
N PRO A 159 -12.77 6.85 11.60
CA PRO A 159 -11.36 7.09 11.27
C PRO A 159 -10.36 6.40 12.21
N ASP A 160 -10.72 6.25 13.49
CA ASP A 160 -9.85 5.57 14.47
C ASP A 160 -9.74 4.07 14.20
N ALA A 161 -10.84 3.43 13.77
CA ALA A 161 -10.83 2.02 13.37
C ALA A 161 -9.99 1.81 12.10
N PHE A 162 -10.05 2.78 11.17
CA PHE A 162 -9.18 2.78 10.00
C PHE A 162 -7.70 2.90 10.37
N ALA A 163 -7.35 3.83 11.27
CA ALA A 163 -5.97 4.03 11.70
C ALA A 163 -5.39 2.78 12.40
N ASP A 164 -6.15 2.13 13.29
CA ASP A 164 -5.72 0.89 13.94
C ASP A 164 -5.57 -0.27 12.95
N ALA A 165 -6.56 -0.48 12.06
CA ALA A 165 -6.50 -1.53 11.05
C ALA A 165 -5.31 -1.33 10.09
N PHE A 166 -5.06 -0.09 9.65
CA PHE A 166 -3.91 0.22 8.80
C PHE A 166 -2.59 -0.02 9.52
N ALA A 167 -2.44 0.43 10.77
CA ALA A 167 -1.22 0.22 11.54
C ALA A 167 -0.90 -1.28 11.71
N ARG A 168 -1.91 -2.09 12.07
CA ARG A 168 -1.78 -3.54 12.22
C ARG A 168 -1.48 -4.24 10.90
N ALA A 169 -2.18 -3.88 9.83
CA ALA A 169 -1.97 -4.47 8.51
C ALA A 169 -0.60 -4.09 7.91
N TRP A 170 -0.14 -2.85 8.13
CA TRP A 170 1.20 -2.40 7.74
C TRP A 170 2.31 -3.15 8.49
N PHE A 171 2.13 -3.33 9.81
CA PHE A 171 3.05 -4.13 10.62
C PHE A 171 3.11 -5.58 10.10
N LYS A 172 1.96 -6.22 9.88
CA LYS A 172 1.90 -7.56 9.28
C LYS A 172 2.57 -7.61 7.90
N LEU A 173 2.27 -6.67 7.01
CA LEU A 173 2.84 -6.61 5.65
C LEU A 173 4.36 -6.66 5.67
N THR A 174 4.97 -5.89 6.56
CA THR A 174 6.42 -5.68 6.64
C THR A 174 7.16 -6.70 7.51
N HIS A 175 6.43 -7.63 8.16
CA HIS A 175 7.02 -8.61 9.08
C HIS A 175 6.53 -10.06 8.84
N ARG A 176 5.56 -10.29 7.94
CA ARG A 176 4.99 -11.62 7.66
C ARG A 176 5.99 -12.67 7.18
N ASP A 177 7.13 -12.25 6.63
CA ASP A 177 8.20 -13.13 6.14
C ASP A 177 9.36 -13.28 7.13
N MET A 178 9.26 -12.67 8.32
CA MET A 178 10.27 -12.78 9.37
C MET A 178 10.17 -14.09 10.17
N GLY A 179 9.13 -14.91 9.98
CA GLY A 179 8.96 -16.15 10.73
C GLY A 179 8.72 -15.91 12.24
N PRO A 180 9.18 -16.83 13.12
CA PRO A 180 8.87 -16.75 14.55
C PRO A 180 9.33 -15.45 15.20
N ARG A 181 8.55 -14.99 16.19
CA ARG A 181 8.79 -13.76 16.95
C ARG A 181 10.17 -13.70 17.63
N GLY A 182 10.79 -14.85 17.93
CA GLY A 182 12.16 -14.92 18.42
C GLY A 182 13.24 -14.37 17.47
N ARG A 183 12.90 -14.10 16.20
CA ARG A 183 13.78 -13.43 15.23
C ARG A 183 13.68 -11.89 15.25
N TYR A 184 12.74 -11.33 15.99
CA TYR A 184 12.50 -9.88 16.00
C TYR A 184 13.49 -9.24 16.96
N LEU A 185 14.17 -8.18 16.52
CA LEU A 185 15.25 -7.53 17.25
C LEU A 185 14.99 -6.03 17.34
N GLY A 186 15.46 -5.41 18.43
CA GLY A 186 15.37 -3.96 18.64
C GLY A 186 14.28 -3.55 19.64
N PRO A 187 14.26 -2.26 20.02
CA PRO A 187 13.42 -1.76 21.11
C PRO A 187 11.95 -1.52 20.71
N GLU A 188 11.62 -1.58 19.42
CA GLU A 188 10.28 -1.28 18.89
C GLU A 188 9.43 -2.53 18.64
N VAL A 189 9.90 -3.71 19.03
CA VAL A 189 9.13 -4.95 18.90
C VAL A 189 7.88 -4.88 19.80
N PRO A 190 6.66 -5.02 19.25
CA PRO A 190 5.46 -4.93 20.06
C PRO A 190 5.34 -6.09 21.04
N ASN A 191 4.76 -5.79 22.21
CA ASN A 191 4.51 -6.80 23.25
C ASN A 191 3.35 -7.75 22.88
N GLU A 192 2.39 -7.29 22.09
CA GLU A 192 1.27 -8.09 21.59
C GLU A 192 1.78 -9.20 20.66
N GLU A 193 1.35 -10.44 20.92
CA GLU A 193 1.54 -11.57 20.01
C GLU A 193 0.41 -11.63 19.02
N LEU A 194 0.73 -11.69 17.74
CA LEU A 194 -0.26 -11.70 16.68
C LEU A 194 -0.37 -13.11 16.10
N ILE A 195 -1.61 -13.57 15.88
CA ILE A 195 -1.86 -14.95 15.46
C ILE A 195 -1.12 -15.36 14.18
N TRP A 196 -0.94 -14.44 13.23
CA TRP A 196 -0.22 -14.71 11.98
C TRP A 196 1.28 -14.96 12.16
N GLN A 197 1.83 -14.69 13.35
CA GLN A 197 3.22 -15.01 13.70
C GLN A 197 3.41 -16.47 14.12
N ASP A 198 2.33 -17.26 14.18
CA ASP A 198 2.29 -18.62 14.70
C ASP A 198 2.98 -18.72 16.07
N PRO A 199 2.49 -17.99 17.10
CA PRO A 199 3.20 -17.81 18.36
C PRO A 199 3.42 -19.15 19.08
N ILE A 200 4.64 -19.35 19.56
CA ILE A 200 5.05 -20.52 20.33
C ILE A 200 5.03 -20.12 21.81
N PRO A 201 4.27 -20.81 22.69
CA PRO A 201 4.26 -20.51 24.11
C PRO A 201 5.67 -20.57 24.71
N ALA A 202 5.94 -19.68 25.66
CA ALA A 202 7.18 -19.72 26.42
C ALA A 202 7.33 -21.07 27.14
N VAL A 203 8.55 -21.61 27.18
CA VAL A 203 8.88 -22.79 27.98
C VAL A 203 8.85 -22.38 29.46
N THR A 204 7.88 -22.92 30.21
CA THR A 204 7.64 -22.62 31.63
C THR A 204 8.08 -23.74 32.58
N HIS A 205 8.78 -24.75 32.08
CA HIS A 205 9.23 -25.92 32.83
C HIS A 205 10.70 -26.24 32.53
N THR A 206 11.30 -27.06 33.39
CA THR A 206 12.66 -27.58 33.17
C THR A 206 12.65 -28.49 31.94
N LEU A 207 13.58 -28.24 31.01
CA LEU A 207 13.77 -29.10 29.85
C LEU A 207 14.42 -30.43 30.24
N ILE A 208 14.07 -31.48 29.51
CA ILE A 208 14.65 -32.82 29.68
C ILE A 208 16.18 -32.81 29.52
N ASP A 209 16.86 -33.62 30.32
CA ASP A 209 18.31 -33.79 30.23
C ASP A 209 18.74 -34.99 29.36
N ALA A 210 20.04 -35.29 29.30
CA ALA A 210 20.56 -36.40 28.49
C ALA A 210 20.08 -37.79 28.96
N ASN A 211 19.84 -37.97 30.27
CA ASN A 211 19.32 -39.22 30.82
C ASN A 211 17.84 -39.38 30.46
N ASP A 212 17.06 -38.31 30.59
CA ASP A 212 15.65 -38.28 30.20
C ASP A 212 15.48 -38.61 28.71
N ILE A 213 16.27 -37.97 27.84
CA ILE A 213 16.27 -38.23 26.39
C ILE A 213 16.59 -39.71 26.09
N THR A 214 17.57 -40.29 26.78
CA THR A 214 17.96 -41.69 26.57
C THR A 214 16.84 -42.64 27.01
N SER A 215 16.23 -42.40 28.17
CA SER A 215 15.10 -43.17 28.69
C SER A 215 13.89 -43.12 27.75
N LEU A 216 13.52 -41.91 27.28
CA LEU A 216 12.38 -41.72 26.37
C LEU A 216 12.58 -42.43 25.02
N LYS A 217 13.80 -42.38 24.45
CA LYS A 217 14.10 -43.10 23.19
C LYS A 217 13.93 -44.61 23.34
N ALA A 218 14.38 -45.19 24.46
CA ALA A 218 14.22 -46.62 24.72
C ALA A 218 12.74 -47.02 24.85
N GLN A 219 11.92 -46.18 25.50
CA GLN A 219 10.48 -46.42 25.66
C GLN A 219 9.71 -46.34 24.33
N ILE A 220 10.09 -45.43 23.41
CA ILE A 220 9.43 -45.28 22.09
C ILE A 220 9.71 -46.50 21.18
N LEU A 221 10.88 -47.12 21.30
CA LEU A 221 11.29 -48.25 20.45
C LEU A 221 10.76 -49.62 20.92
N ALA A 222 10.30 -49.72 22.17
CA ALA A 222 9.81 -50.95 22.80
C ALA A 222 8.38 -51.29 22.38
#